data_AF-A0A5J4VJW1-F1
#
_entry.id   AF-A0A5J4VJW1-F1
#
_cell.length_a   1.000
_cell.length_b   1.000
_cell.length_c   1.000
_cell.angle_alpha   90.00
_cell.angle_beta   90.00
_cell.angle_gamma   90.00
#
_symmetry.space_group_name_H-M   'P 1'
#
loop_
_entity.id
_entity.type
_entity.pdbx_description
1 polymer ?
#
loop_
_entity_poly.entity_id
_entity_poly.type
_entity_poly.pdbx_seq_one_letter_code
_entity_poly.pdbx_strand_id
1 'polypeptide(L)'
;MEVPSEYNIIGGLLGLGPDILLEILSELRLISNAVQFLGYHIAIINKIPGDVKFIDIDLVQKKINKTKTGDNTISLVQVLDNGIWTMEAMFQNTGGYAAIGIVRDSYDIPAKAWYCAGPHTDHIAAFRGKNSGLPVWFKEQGTDGNTGFDDNQILRLEFDSFEGTLILFIDNVQQPVYFSGIKEKVRFVV
;
A
#
# COMPACT_ATOMS: atom_id res chain seq x y z
N MET A 1 41.19 -22.54 -5.99
CA MET A 1 39.93 -21.94 -6.42
C MET A 1 40.00 -20.49 -5.99
N GLU A 2 40.36 -19.59 -6.91
CA GLU A 2 40.45 -18.16 -6.61
C GLU A 2 39.04 -17.57 -6.56
N VAL A 3 38.77 -16.81 -5.50
CA VAL A 3 37.54 -16.02 -5.37
C VAL A 3 37.68 -14.80 -6.29
N PRO A 4 36.69 -14.48 -7.16
CA PRO A 4 36.76 -13.32 -8.04
C PRO A 4 36.91 -12.02 -7.24
N SER A 5 37.92 -11.21 -7.58
CA SER A 5 38.27 -9.95 -6.91
C SER A 5 37.29 -8.79 -7.18
N GLU A 6 36.28 -9.03 -8.01
CA GLU A 6 35.31 -8.07 -8.52
C GLU A 6 34.29 -7.63 -7.45
N TYR A 7 34.21 -8.36 -6.33
CA TYR A 7 33.29 -8.09 -5.21
C TYR A 7 34.00 -7.60 -3.94
N ASN A 8 35.31 -7.32 -3.99
CA ASN A 8 36.04 -6.80 -2.85
C ASN A 8 35.74 -5.31 -2.66
N ILE A 9 34.69 -5.01 -1.89
CA ILE A 9 34.52 -3.68 -1.30
C ILE A 9 35.69 -3.47 -0.34
N ILE A 10 36.52 -2.45 -0.58
CA ILE A 10 37.61 -2.07 0.32
C ILE A 10 36.97 -1.70 1.67
N GLY A 11 37.19 -2.53 2.69
CA GLY A 11 36.57 -2.43 4.03
C GLY A 11 35.44 -3.44 4.32
N GLY A 12 35.14 -4.37 3.40
CA GLY A 12 34.19 -5.46 3.67
C GLY A 12 34.69 -6.40 4.78
N LEU A 13 33.79 -6.86 5.66
CA LEU A 13 34.15 -7.74 6.78
C LEU A 13 34.71 -9.08 6.25
N LEU A 14 36.03 -9.20 6.30
CA LEU A 14 36.75 -10.45 6.04
C LEU A 14 36.48 -11.44 7.17
N GLY A 15 36.01 -12.65 6.84
CA GLY A 15 35.90 -13.77 7.77
C GLY A 15 34.47 -14.24 8.07
N LEU A 16 33.47 -13.65 7.45
CA LEU A 16 32.08 -14.05 7.67
C LEU A 16 31.73 -15.14 6.66
N GLY A 17 31.44 -16.33 7.20
CA GLY A 17 31.16 -17.54 6.44
C GLY A 17 29.85 -17.45 5.63
N PRO A 18 29.32 -18.59 5.14
CA PRO A 18 28.10 -18.60 4.33
C PRO A 18 26.87 -17.96 5.01
N ASP A 19 26.91 -17.76 6.32
CA ASP A 19 25.82 -17.20 7.13
C ASP A 19 25.89 -15.66 7.32
N ILE A 20 26.82 -14.97 6.64
CA ILE A 20 26.97 -13.50 6.73
C ILE A 20 25.66 -12.74 6.45
N LEU A 21 24.85 -13.24 5.52
CA LEU A 21 23.56 -12.64 5.23
C LEU A 21 22.64 -12.71 6.45
N LEU A 22 22.67 -13.81 7.20
CA LEU A 22 21.85 -14.02 8.39
C LEU A 22 22.34 -13.15 9.56
N GLU A 23 23.65 -12.97 9.68
CA GLU A 23 24.27 -12.09 10.67
C GLU A 23 23.91 -10.61 10.41
N ILE A 24 24.03 -10.14 9.16
CA ILE A 24 23.60 -8.79 8.76
C ILE A 24 22.09 -8.62 8.98
N LEU A 25 21.26 -9.60 8.61
CA LEU A 25 19.82 -9.57 8.86
C LEU A 25 19.50 -9.47 10.37
N SER A 26 20.33 -10.06 11.24
CA SER A 26 20.15 -10.01 12.69
C SER A 26 20.53 -8.67 13.33
N GLU A 27 21.39 -7.89 12.66
CA GLU A 27 21.81 -6.56 13.10
C GLU A 27 20.93 -5.43 12.55
N LEU A 28 20.03 -5.72 11.60
CA LEU A 28 19.06 -4.76 11.09
C LEU A 28 18.07 -4.36 12.19
N ARG A 29 18.25 -3.15 12.73
CA ARG A 29 17.37 -2.58 13.77
C ARG A 29 15.97 -2.21 13.26
N LEU A 30 15.75 -2.21 11.94
CA LEU A 30 14.47 -1.96 11.29
C LEU A 30 14.12 -3.13 10.36
N ILE A 31 13.43 -4.13 10.90
CA ILE A 31 13.11 -5.41 10.26
C ILE A 31 11.90 -5.31 9.30
N SER A 32 11.21 -4.17 9.21
CA SER A 32 10.08 -3.96 8.28
C SER A 32 10.42 -4.38 6.83
N ASN A 33 11.64 -4.03 6.36
CA ASN A 33 12.09 -4.42 5.03
C ASN A 33 12.53 -5.89 4.94
N ALA A 34 13.03 -6.50 6.02
CA ALA A 34 13.38 -7.92 6.05
C ALA A 34 12.12 -8.82 5.89
N VAL A 35 10.96 -8.34 6.33
CA VAL A 35 9.66 -9.01 6.13
C VAL A 35 9.28 -9.11 4.64
N GLN A 36 9.73 -8.19 3.77
CA GLN A 36 9.57 -8.32 2.31
C GLN A 36 10.35 -9.52 1.74
N PHE A 37 11.42 -9.97 2.39
CA PHE A 37 12.22 -11.12 1.94
C PHE A 37 11.57 -12.47 2.25
N LEU A 38 10.54 -12.52 3.12
CA LEU A 38 9.89 -13.76 3.53
C LEU A 38 8.66 -14.13 2.66
N GLY A 39 8.39 -13.41 1.57
CA GLY A 39 7.29 -13.71 0.67
C GLY A 39 5.93 -13.49 1.34
N TYR A 40 5.55 -12.23 1.51
CA TYR A 40 4.28 -11.90 2.13
C TYR A 40 3.11 -12.27 1.21
N HIS A 41 2.33 -13.28 1.62
CA HIS A 41 1.07 -13.59 0.95
C HIS A 41 0.11 -12.40 1.10
N ILE A 42 -0.26 -11.77 -0.02
CA ILE A 42 -1.24 -10.68 -0.03
C ILE A 42 -2.61 -11.24 0.36
N ALA A 43 -3.03 -11.01 1.60
CA ALA A 43 -4.35 -11.39 2.10
C ALA A 43 -5.28 -10.17 2.12
N ILE A 44 -6.55 -10.38 1.77
CA ILE A 44 -7.56 -9.33 1.58
C ILE A 44 -8.78 -9.64 2.46
N ILE A 45 -9.29 -8.62 3.14
CA ILE A 45 -10.57 -8.67 3.85
C ILE A 45 -11.65 -8.22 2.88
N ASN A 46 -12.51 -9.16 2.47
CA ASN A 46 -13.56 -8.94 1.50
C ASN A 46 -14.94 -9.31 2.08
N LYS A 47 -15.83 -8.32 2.23
CA LYS A 47 -17.22 -8.53 2.69
C LYS A 47 -18.23 -8.75 1.55
N ILE A 48 -17.75 -8.85 0.31
CA ILE A 48 -18.56 -9.00 -0.92
C ILE A 48 -17.99 -10.12 -1.82
N PRO A 49 -17.89 -11.37 -1.33
CA PRO A 49 -17.22 -12.46 -2.06
C PRO A 49 -17.85 -12.80 -3.42
N GLY A 50 -19.12 -12.41 -3.67
CA GLY A 50 -19.79 -12.62 -4.95
C GLY A 50 -19.52 -11.54 -6.01
N ASP A 51 -18.84 -10.46 -5.65
CA ASP A 51 -18.66 -9.26 -6.50
C ASP A 51 -17.20 -9.06 -6.91
N VAL A 52 -16.28 -9.81 -6.31
CA VAL A 52 -14.84 -9.70 -6.53
C VAL A 52 -14.22 -11.09 -6.60
N LYS A 53 -13.35 -11.30 -7.60
CA LYS A 53 -12.51 -12.50 -7.75
C LYS A 53 -11.05 -12.14 -7.58
N PHE A 54 -10.31 -12.99 -6.87
CA PHE A 54 -8.88 -12.84 -6.64
C PHE A 54 -8.10 -13.87 -7.46
N ILE A 55 -6.98 -13.44 -8.02
CA ILE A 55 -6.03 -14.32 -8.72
C ILE A 55 -4.64 -13.98 -8.18
N ASP A 56 -3.97 -14.97 -7.58
CA ASP A 56 -2.57 -14.87 -7.19
C ASP A 56 -1.68 -14.98 -8.45
N ILE A 57 -0.72 -14.06 -8.58
CA ILE A 57 0.25 -14.02 -9.68
C ILE A 57 1.64 -14.11 -9.06
N ASP A 58 2.36 -15.18 -9.41
CA ASP A 58 3.76 -15.42 -9.02
C ASP A 58 4.03 -15.30 -7.50
N LEU A 59 3.01 -15.54 -6.66
CA LEU A 59 3.03 -15.41 -5.19
C LEU A 59 3.32 -14.00 -4.63
N VAL A 60 3.64 -13.03 -5.50
CA VAL A 60 4.04 -11.67 -5.12
C VAL A 60 2.99 -10.62 -5.48
N GLN A 61 2.05 -10.96 -6.36
CA GLN A 61 1.02 -10.05 -6.85
C GLN A 61 -0.37 -10.65 -6.67
N LYS A 62 -1.36 -9.78 -6.49
CA LYS A 62 -2.77 -10.15 -6.40
C LYS A 62 -3.58 -9.34 -7.42
N LYS A 63 -4.16 -10.02 -8.39
CA LYS A 63 -5.12 -9.39 -9.31
C LYS A 63 -6.51 -9.45 -8.70
N ILE A 64 -7.17 -8.30 -8.67
CA ILE A 64 -8.51 -8.10 -8.12
C ILE A 64 -9.46 -7.80 -9.28
N ASN A 65 -10.34 -8.73 -9.61
CA ASN A 65 -11.32 -8.56 -10.69
C ASN A 65 -12.71 -8.31 -10.08
N LYS A 66 -13.22 -7.10 -10.25
CA LYS A 66 -14.59 -6.76 -9.89
C LYS A 66 -15.55 -7.26 -10.97
N THR A 67 -16.53 -8.06 -10.57
CA THR A 67 -17.47 -8.74 -11.49
C THR A 67 -18.86 -8.12 -11.49
N LYS A 68 -19.16 -7.20 -10.57
CA LYS A 68 -20.44 -6.49 -10.49
C LYS A 68 -20.23 -4.99 -10.27
N THR A 69 -21.21 -4.21 -10.70
CA THR A 69 -21.28 -2.77 -10.43
C THR A 69 -21.68 -2.50 -8.97
N GLY A 70 -21.36 -1.31 -8.47
CA GLY A 70 -21.61 -0.89 -7.08
C GLY A 70 -20.33 -0.48 -6.36
N ASP A 71 -20.43 0.34 -5.33
CA ASP A 71 -19.27 0.83 -4.56
C ASP A 71 -18.72 -0.29 -3.69
N ASN A 72 -17.42 -0.48 -3.73
CA ASN A 72 -16.75 -1.55 -2.98
C ASN A 72 -15.42 -1.01 -2.48
N THR A 73 -15.22 -1.03 -1.17
CA THR A 73 -13.91 -0.79 -0.56
C THR A 73 -13.48 -2.06 0.15
N ILE A 74 -12.27 -2.51 -0.13
CA ILE A 74 -11.66 -3.68 0.50
C ILE A 74 -10.31 -3.30 1.06
N SER A 75 -9.87 -4.00 2.11
CA SER A 75 -8.58 -3.74 2.74
C SER A 75 -7.67 -4.96 2.66
N LEU A 76 -6.37 -4.71 2.73
CA LEU A 76 -5.41 -5.76 3.03
C LEU A 76 -5.57 -6.20 4.49
N VAL A 77 -5.20 -7.45 4.79
CA VAL A 77 -5.14 -7.97 6.18
C VAL A 77 -3.96 -7.35 6.93
N GLN A 78 -2.88 -6.99 6.22
CA GLN A 78 -1.66 -6.49 6.84
C GLN A 78 -1.91 -5.20 7.61
N VAL A 79 -1.73 -5.26 8.92
CA VAL A 79 -1.77 -4.10 9.82
C VAL A 79 -0.43 -3.37 9.75
N LEU A 80 -0.48 -2.08 9.45
CA LEU A 80 0.66 -1.17 9.40
C LEU A 80 0.82 -0.55 10.80
N ASP A 81 1.78 -1.08 11.56
CA ASP A 81 2.01 -0.70 12.96
C ASP A 81 3.28 0.16 13.09
N ASN A 82 4.45 -0.48 13.05
CA ASN A 82 5.75 0.18 13.14
C ASN A 82 6.54 0.01 11.85
N GLY A 83 7.07 1.11 11.33
CA GLY A 83 7.94 1.12 10.16
C GLY A 83 7.39 1.97 9.01
N ILE A 84 8.17 1.98 7.94
CA ILE A 84 7.76 2.51 6.64
C ILE A 84 7.19 1.36 5.83
N TRP A 85 5.99 1.55 5.30
CA TRP A 85 5.24 0.55 4.55
C TRP A 85 4.90 1.09 3.18
N THR A 86 5.07 0.25 2.16
CA THR A 86 4.71 0.59 0.79
C THR A 86 3.70 -0.40 0.22
N MET A 87 2.84 0.12 -0.64
CA MET A 87 1.97 -0.70 -1.49
C MET A 87 1.94 -0.09 -2.88
N GLU A 88 2.09 -0.94 -3.90
CA GLU A 88 1.90 -0.57 -5.28
C GLU A 88 0.61 -1.16 -5.83
N ALA A 89 -0.10 -0.38 -6.64
CA ALA A 89 -1.29 -0.81 -7.34
C ALA A 89 -1.34 -0.19 -8.74
N MET A 90 -1.91 -0.94 -9.68
CA MET A 90 -2.25 -0.47 -11.01
C MET A 90 -3.73 -0.76 -11.26
N PHE A 91 -4.47 0.27 -11.61
CA PHE A 91 -5.89 0.16 -11.95
C PHE A 91 -6.10 0.06 -13.46
N GLN A 92 -7.16 -0.64 -13.87
CA GLN A 92 -7.55 -0.78 -15.28
C GLN A 92 -9.07 -0.79 -15.41
N ASN A 93 -9.59 -0.17 -16.46
CA ASN A 93 -11.01 -0.10 -16.80
C ASN A 93 -11.87 0.50 -15.67
N THR A 94 -11.36 1.52 -14.97
CA THR A 94 -12.07 2.12 -13.83
C THR A 94 -13.08 3.19 -14.25
N GLY A 95 -12.95 3.73 -15.47
CA GLY A 95 -13.64 4.95 -15.87
C GLY A 95 -13.23 6.17 -15.05
N GLY A 96 -12.14 6.08 -14.29
CA GLY A 96 -11.68 7.09 -13.33
C GLY A 96 -12.41 7.08 -11.98
N TYR A 97 -13.13 6.00 -11.63
CA TYR A 97 -13.86 5.85 -10.36
C TYR A 97 -13.16 4.95 -9.33
N ALA A 98 -11.83 4.80 -9.43
CA ALA A 98 -11.04 4.09 -8.44
C ALA A 98 -10.55 5.02 -7.31
N ALA A 99 -10.21 4.40 -6.18
CA ALA A 99 -9.57 5.04 -5.05
C ALA A 99 -8.53 4.10 -4.41
N ILE A 100 -7.56 4.69 -3.73
CA ILE A 100 -6.50 3.97 -3.02
C ILE A 100 -6.17 4.74 -1.74
N GLY A 101 -5.94 4.06 -0.62
CA GLY A 101 -5.74 4.76 0.64
C GLY A 101 -5.47 3.88 1.83
N ILE A 102 -5.91 4.34 3.00
CA ILE A 102 -5.82 3.61 4.27
C ILE A 102 -7.15 3.63 5.03
N VAL A 103 -7.36 2.59 5.82
CA VAL A 103 -8.43 2.50 6.82
C VAL A 103 -7.83 2.29 8.20
N ARG A 104 -8.45 2.84 9.23
CA ARG A 104 -8.13 2.51 10.63
C ARG A 104 -8.26 1.02 10.87
N ASP A 105 -7.29 0.41 11.55
CA ASP A 105 -7.31 -1.03 11.80
C ASP A 105 -8.56 -1.45 12.59
N SER A 106 -8.97 -0.61 13.54
CA SER A 106 -10.16 -0.77 14.39
C SER A 106 -11.50 -0.78 13.65
N TYR A 107 -11.54 -0.43 12.36
CA TYR A 107 -12.76 -0.31 11.59
C TYR A 107 -13.01 -1.52 10.68
N ASP A 108 -14.14 -2.20 10.87
CA ASP A 108 -14.61 -3.25 9.97
C ASP A 108 -15.42 -2.62 8.82
N ILE A 109 -14.82 -2.57 7.62
CA ILE A 109 -15.46 -2.00 6.43
C ILE A 109 -16.66 -2.89 6.06
N PRO A 110 -17.91 -2.37 6.06
CA PRO A 110 -19.06 -3.18 5.69
C PRO A 110 -19.12 -3.44 4.19
N ALA A 111 -19.94 -4.41 3.79
CA ALA A 111 -20.22 -4.66 2.39
C ALA A 111 -20.79 -3.41 1.71
N LYS A 112 -20.35 -3.15 0.47
CA LYS A 112 -20.79 -2.03 -0.37
C LYS A 112 -20.46 -0.63 0.18
N ALA A 113 -19.51 -0.54 1.10
CA ALA A 113 -19.05 0.74 1.62
C ALA A 113 -18.45 1.60 0.51
N TRP A 114 -18.85 2.86 0.44
CA TRP A 114 -18.20 3.89 -0.35
C TRP A 114 -17.29 4.71 0.55
N TYR A 115 -15.98 4.69 0.28
CA TYR A 115 -14.95 5.27 1.16
C TYR A 115 -15.17 6.74 1.54
N CYS A 116 -15.77 7.57 0.68
CA CYS A 116 -16.00 9.00 0.97
C CYS A 116 -17.42 9.32 1.46
N ALA A 117 -18.29 8.32 1.63
CA ALA A 117 -19.60 8.50 2.24
C ALA A 117 -19.55 8.24 3.75
N GLY A 118 -20.32 9.01 4.52
CA GLY A 118 -20.55 8.74 5.94
C GLY A 118 -21.26 7.39 6.16
N PRO A 119 -20.89 6.63 7.21
CA PRO A 119 -19.88 6.94 8.22
C PRO A 119 -18.45 6.51 7.86
N HIS A 120 -18.24 5.88 6.69
CA HIS A 120 -16.97 5.22 6.36
C HIS A 120 -15.80 6.19 6.23
N THR A 121 -16.05 7.38 5.70
CA THR A 121 -15.05 8.43 5.48
C THR A 121 -14.42 9.00 6.76
N ASP A 122 -15.01 8.75 7.93
CA ASP A 122 -14.39 9.08 9.23
C ASP A 122 -13.22 8.14 9.57
N HIS A 123 -13.21 6.97 8.94
CA HIS A 123 -12.24 5.90 9.17
C HIS A 123 -11.34 5.64 7.97
N ILE A 124 -11.66 6.20 6.80
CA ILE A 124 -10.94 5.97 5.54
C ILE A 124 -10.44 7.29 4.96
N ALA A 125 -9.14 7.35 4.73
CA ALA A 125 -8.47 8.43 4.01
C ALA A 125 -8.01 7.89 2.65
N ALA A 126 -8.38 8.55 1.56
CA ALA A 126 -8.15 8.00 0.22
C ALA A 126 -7.79 9.07 -0.82
N PHE A 127 -6.99 8.64 -1.78
CA PHE A 127 -6.74 9.33 -3.03
C PHE A 127 -7.66 8.78 -4.11
N ARG A 128 -8.16 9.66 -4.98
CA ARG A 128 -9.21 9.36 -5.96
C ARG A 128 -8.70 9.53 -7.39
N GLY A 129 -9.23 8.73 -8.31
CA GLY A 129 -8.97 8.85 -9.74
C GLY A 129 -9.50 10.15 -10.36
N LYS A 130 -8.97 10.51 -11.54
CA LYS A 130 -9.15 11.83 -12.17
C LYS A 130 -10.59 12.21 -12.55
N ASN A 131 -11.47 11.26 -12.91
CA ASN A 131 -12.80 11.57 -13.46
C ASN A 131 -13.89 11.70 -12.40
N SER A 132 -13.47 11.91 -11.16
CA SER A 132 -14.27 11.57 -9.99
C SER A 132 -14.41 12.78 -9.06
N GLY A 133 -13.89 13.95 -9.42
CA GLY A 133 -13.92 15.15 -8.58
C GLY A 133 -12.60 15.35 -7.86
N LEU A 134 -12.64 15.81 -6.61
CA LEU A 134 -11.44 16.16 -5.86
C LEU A 134 -10.54 14.92 -5.60
N PRO A 135 -9.20 15.06 -5.69
CA PRO A 135 -8.27 13.94 -5.69
C PRO A 135 -7.94 13.38 -4.31
N VAL A 136 -8.23 14.08 -3.21
CA VAL A 136 -7.93 13.65 -1.84
C VAL A 136 -9.18 13.76 -0.98
N TRP A 137 -9.54 12.71 -0.24
CA TRP A 137 -10.77 12.66 0.56
C TRP A 137 -10.55 12.13 1.98
N PHE A 138 -11.12 12.82 2.96
CA PHE A 138 -11.25 12.37 4.35
C PHE A 138 -12.38 13.14 5.05
N LYS A 139 -13.18 12.48 5.90
CA LYS A 139 -14.30 13.09 6.65
C LYS A 139 -15.27 13.91 5.79
N GLU A 140 -15.71 13.34 4.66
CA GLU A 140 -16.60 14.00 3.69
C GLU A 140 -16.01 15.28 3.05
N GLN A 141 -14.73 15.58 3.28
CA GLN A 141 -14.05 16.73 2.72
C GLN A 141 -13.11 16.30 1.61
N GLY A 142 -13.33 16.86 0.42
CA GLY A 142 -12.41 16.76 -0.70
C GLY A 142 -11.36 17.88 -0.63
N THR A 143 -10.10 17.56 -0.93
CA THR A 143 -9.01 18.52 -1.04
C THR A 143 -8.38 18.43 -2.43
N ASP A 144 -8.11 19.58 -3.04
CA ASP A 144 -7.44 19.70 -4.34
C ASP A 144 -5.92 19.77 -4.20
N GLY A 145 -5.18 19.74 -5.31
CA GLY A 145 -3.74 19.98 -5.37
C GLY A 145 -2.93 18.78 -5.87
N ASN A 146 -3.49 17.58 -5.80
CA ASN A 146 -2.91 16.39 -6.42
C ASN A 146 -3.38 16.25 -7.87
N THR A 147 -2.55 15.62 -8.70
CA THR A 147 -3.02 15.14 -9.99
C THR A 147 -3.91 13.93 -9.75
N GLY A 148 -5.11 13.92 -10.32
CA GLY A 148 -5.94 12.72 -10.31
C GLY A 148 -5.28 11.63 -11.16
N PHE A 149 -5.20 10.40 -10.63
CA PHE A 149 -4.60 9.29 -11.37
C PHE A 149 -5.57 8.68 -12.39
N ASP A 150 -5.02 7.99 -13.38
CA ASP A 150 -5.71 7.29 -14.44
C ASP A 150 -5.37 5.79 -14.46
N ASP A 151 -6.07 5.06 -15.33
CA ASP A 151 -5.79 3.66 -15.58
C ASP A 151 -4.36 3.46 -16.17
N ASN A 152 -3.76 2.31 -15.83
CA ASN A 152 -2.42 1.86 -16.25
C ASN A 152 -1.23 2.67 -15.71
N GLN A 153 -1.46 3.54 -14.73
CA GLN A 153 -0.39 4.17 -13.96
C GLN A 153 0.00 3.31 -12.76
N ILE A 154 1.27 3.35 -12.37
CA ILE A 154 1.73 2.74 -11.12
C ILE A 154 1.49 3.73 -10.00
N LEU A 155 0.61 3.37 -9.08
CA LEU A 155 0.37 4.12 -7.86
C LEU A 155 1.14 3.47 -6.73
N ARG A 156 1.93 4.27 -6.02
CA ARG A 156 2.62 3.82 -4.80
C ARG A 156 2.13 4.62 -3.63
N LEU A 157 1.64 3.93 -2.60
CA LEU A 157 1.45 4.50 -1.28
C LEU A 157 2.69 4.27 -0.45
N GLU A 158 3.10 5.28 0.30
CA GLU A 158 4.12 5.18 1.33
C GLU A 158 3.52 5.68 2.64
N PHE A 159 3.41 4.78 3.62
CA PHE A 159 2.98 5.08 4.97
C PHE A 159 4.19 5.07 5.90
N ASP A 160 4.48 6.20 6.53
CA ASP A 160 5.50 6.32 7.57
C ASP A 160 4.81 6.38 8.94
N SER A 161 4.94 5.32 9.74
CA SER A 161 4.33 5.25 11.07
C SER A 161 5.01 6.15 12.10
N PHE A 162 6.27 6.55 11.88
CA PHE A 162 7.02 7.39 12.80
C PHE A 162 6.60 8.85 12.68
N GLU A 163 6.43 9.32 11.43
CA GLU A 163 5.94 10.66 11.13
C GLU A 163 4.40 10.73 11.09
N GLY A 164 3.73 9.58 11.01
CA GLY A 164 2.28 9.49 10.90
C GLY A 164 1.77 10.07 9.57
N THR A 165 2.45 9.76 8.47
CA THR A 165 2.15 10.31 7.14
C THR A 165 1.79 9.24 6.11
N LEU A 166 0.92 9.59 5.15
CA LEU A 166 0.62 8.77 3.98
C LEU A 166 0.77 9.60 2.70
N ILE A 167 1.71 9.21 1.86
CA ILE A 167 2.09 9.90 0.63
C ILE A 167 1.70 9.06 -0.59
N LEU A 168 1.15 9.72 -1.62
CA LEU A 168 0.89 9.12 -2.93
C LEU A 168 2.01 9.47 -3.91
N PHE A 169 2.44 8.48 -4.69
CA PHE A 169 3.24 8.66 -5.89
C PHE A 169 2.46 8.13 -7.10
N ILE A 170 2.52 8.85 -8.22
CA ILE A 170 1.95 8.45 -9.51
C ILE A 170 3.10 8.35 -10.50
N ASP A 171 3.35 7.15 -11.04
CA ASP A 171 4.48 6.87 -11.93
C ASP A 171 5.82 7.39 -11.36
N ASN A 172 6.05 7.11 -10.08
CA ASN A 172 7.21 7.56 -9.29
C ASN A 172 7.28 9.07 -9.00
N VAL A 173 6.28 9.86 -9.41
CA VAL A 173 6.19 11.29 -9.08
C VAL A 173 5.37 11.48 -7.81
N GLN A 174 6.02 11.99 -6.76
CA GLN A 174 5.38 12.32 -5.49
C GLN A 174 4.30 13.40 -5.68
N GLN A 175 3.13 13.18 -5.11
CA GLN A 175 2.04 14.16 -5.11
C GLN A 175 2.18 15.12 -3.92
N PRO A 176 1.81 16.41 -4.09
CA PRO A 176 2.09 17.46 -3.10
C PRO A 176 1.20 17.40 -1.86
N VAL A 177 -0.03 16.89 -1.97
CA VAL A 177 -0.97 16.73 -0.87
C VAL A 177 -0.91 15.30 -0.35
N TYR A 178 -0.70 15.17 0.95
CA TYR A 178 -0.55 13.91 1.67
C TYR A 178 -1.33 13.98 2.98
N PHE A 179 -1.62 12.82 3.58
CA PHE A 179 -2.23 12.78 4.90
C PHE A 179 -1.17 12.80 5.98
N SER A 180 -1.43 13.49 7.09
CA SER A 180 -0.54 13.58 8.25
C SER A 180 -1.32 13.45 9.56
N GLY A 181 -0.60 13.25 10.67
CA GLY A 181 -1.21 13.11 11.99
C GLY A 181 -1.90 11.75 12.22
N ILE A 182 -1.52 10.73 11.45
CA ILE A 182 -1.99 9.35 11.64
C ILE A 182 -1.29 8.78 12.88
N LYS A 183 -2.05 8.51 13.94
CA LYS A 183 -1.52 8.06 15.25
C LYS A 183 -1.91 6.63 15.61
N GLU A 184 -2.80 6.03 14.83
CA GLU A 184 -3.31 4.68 15.07
C GLU A 184 -2.84 3.73 13.97
N LYS A 185 -2.93 2.43 14.26
CA LYS A 185 -2.64 1.39 13.27
C LYS A 185 -3.65 1.46 12.14
N VAL A 186 -3.18 1.22 10.92
CA VAL A 186 -3.99 1.29 9.71
C VAL A 186 -3.76 0.09 8.81
N ARG A 187 -4.60 -0.08 7.78
CA ARG A 187 -4.47 -1.07 6.71
C ARG A 187 -4.63 -0.36 5.37
N PHE A 188 -3.93 -0.81 4.35
CA PHE A 188 -4.14 -0.28 3.00
C PHE A 188 -5.52 -0.69 2.44
N VAL A 189 -6.12 0.19 1.62
CA VAL A 189 -7.41 -0.03 0.94
C VAL A 189 -7.36 0.29 -0.54
N VAL A 190 -8.24 -0.39 -1.29
CA VAL A 190 -8.59 -0.16 -2.70
C VAL A 190 -10.09 -0.31 -2.93
#